data_AF-A0A3C0TCT9-F1
#
_entry.id   AF-A0A3C0TCT9-F1
#
_cell.length_a   1.000
_cell.length_b   1.000
_cell.length_c   1.000
_cell.angle_alpha   90.00
_cell.angle_beta   90.00
_cell.angle_gamma   90.00
#
_symmetry.space_group_name_H-M   'P 1'
#
loop_
_entity.id
_entity.type
_entity.pdbx_description
1 polymer ?
#
loop_
_entity_poly.entity_id
_entity_poly.type
_entity_poly.pdbx_seq_one_letter_code
_entity_poly.pdbx_strand_id
1 'polypeptide(L)'
;MWSRLPSRISNSAIDAVVERADDLIAASQRDTSITFGKDFFGGIDSENNNLDLLQQLHQDLWPGIADIVNLKVPVVDHAVLLIKGSGAAGTALHQDRAYWVDRDPKPTIFSVWIALEDLTEEKGGLVLSPDNEVTVSGMSDFNTGA
;
A
#
# COMPACT_ATOMS: atom_id res chain seq x y z
N MET A 1 8.90 -9.85 7.28
CA MET A 1 7.71 -10.70 7.11
C MET A 1 6.69 -10.06 6.17
N TRP A 2 5.90 -10.86 5.46
CA TRP A 2 4.76 -10.39 4.65
C TRP A 2 3.70 -11.48 4.52
N SER A 3 2.46 -11.10 4.22
CA SER A 3 1.38 -12.05 3.88
C SER A 3 0.55 -11.52 2.73
N ARG A 4 0.11 -12.41 1.84
CA ARG A 4 -0.82 -12.05 0.76
C ARG A 4 -2.26 -12.23 1.21
N LEU A 5 -3.06 -11.18 1.06
CA LEU A 5 -4.50 -11.21 1.29
C LEU A 5 -5.23 -11.40 -0.05
N PRO A 6 -5.96 -12.52 -0.25
CA PRO A 6 -6.87 -12.66 -1.39
C PRO A 6 -7.99 -11.61 -1.30
N SER A 7 -8.32 -10.97 -2.43
CA SER A 7 -9.04 -9.69 -2.52
C SER A 7 -10.08 -9.45 -1.41
N ARG A 8 -9.81 -8.43 -0.58
CA ARG A 8 -10.69 -7.92 0.47
C ARG A 8 -11.18 -6.50 0.19
N ILE A 9 -10.74 -5.91 -0.93
CA ILE A 9 -11.14 -4.56 -1.36
C ILE A 9 -12.23 -4.70 -2.41
N SER A 10 -13.28 -3.89 -2.30
CA SER A 10 -14.35 -3.89 -3.30
C SER A 10 -13.85 -3.34 -4.64
N ASN A 11 -14.32 -3.92 -5.76
CA ASN A 11 -14.01 -3.39 -7.09
C ASN A 11 -14.46 -1.93 -7.21
N SER A 12 -15.58 -1.55 -6.60
CA SER A 12 -16.05 -0.16 -6.55
C SER A 12 -15.06 0.79 -5.87
N ALA A 13 -14.37 0.35 -4.81
CA ALA A 13 -13.35 1.18 -4.17
C ALA A 13 -12.11 1.32 -5.06
N ILE A 14 -11.71 0.26 -5.75
CA ILE A 14 -10.60 0.31 -6.73
C ILE A 14 -10.96 1.24 -7.89
N ASP A 15 -12.14 1.06 -8.49
CA ASP A 15 -12.62 1.87 -9.61
C ASP A 15 -12.67 3.35 -9.25
N ALA A 16 -13.14 3.70 -8.05
CA ALA A 16 -13.17 5.08 -7.58
C ALA A 16 -11.77 5.70 -7.41
N VAL A 17 -10.77 4.91 -6.98
CA VAL A 17 -9.38 5.36 -6.92
C VAL A 17 -8.82 5.56 -8.32
N VAL A 18 -9.04 4.62 -9.23
CA VAL A 18 -8.57 4.69 -10.62
C VAL A 18 -9.20 5.88 -11.34
N GLU A 19 -10.50 6.12 -11.17
CA GLU A 19 -11.21 7.25 -11.76
C GLU A 19 -10.61 8.59 -11.31
N ARG A 20 -10.35 8.77 -10.02
CA ARG A 20 -9.74 10.02 -9.51
C ARG A 20 -8.26 10.15 -9.84
N ALA A 21 -7.59 9.05 -10.14
CA ALA A 21 -6.20 9.02 -10.54
C ALA A 21 -6.00 9.13 -12.06
N ASP A 22 -7.06 9.18 -12.88
CA ASP A 22 -6.99 9.05 -14.34
C ASP A 22 -5.98 10.02 -14.97
N ASP A 23 -6.01 11.30 -14.59
CA ASP A 23 -5.07 12.31 -15.09
C ASP A 23 -3.61 11.98 -14.73
N LEU A 24 -3.37 11.49 -13.50
CA LEU A 24 -2.03 11.10 -13.04
C LEU A 24 -1.53 9.85 -13.77
N ILE A 25 -2.43 8.88 -13.98
CA ILE A 25 -2.16 7.65 -14.74
C ILE A 25 -1.82 8.02 -16.19
N ALA A 26 -2.66 8.83 -16.84
CA ALA A 26 -2.45 9.28 -18.22
C ALA A 26 -1.14 10.07 -18.38
N ALA A 27 -0.79 10.92 -17.42
CA ALA A 27 0.47 11.64 -17.41
C ALA A 27 1.68 10.69 -17.29
N SER A 28 1.61 9.69 -16.41
CA SER A 28 2.69 8.72 -16.19
C SER A 28 3.04 7.89 -17.43
N GLN A 29 2.10 7.66 -18.34
CA GLN A 29 2.35 6.88 -19.55
C GLN A 29 3.27 7.58 -20.56
N ARG A 30 3.51 8.89 -20.38
CA ARG A 30 4.41 9.68 -21.22
C ARG A 30 5.78 9.87 -20.56
N ASP A 31 5.97 9.33 -19.37
CA ASP A 31 7.17 9.45 -18.56
C ASP A 31 7.74 8.06 -18.24
N THR A 32 9.06 7.98 -18.15
CA THR A 32 9.79 6.76 -17.72
C THR A 32 10.14 6.82 -16.23
N SER A 33 9.65 7.83 -15.51
CA SER A 33 9.85 7.98 -14.08
C SER A 33 8.82 7.21 -13.25
N ILE A 34 9.10 7.08 -11.95
CA ILE A 34 8.13 6.61 -10.97
C ILE A 34 7.45 7.85 -10.39
N THR A 35 6.14 7.97 -10.62
CA THR A 35 5.32 9.01 -10.01
C THR A 35 4.86 8.54 -8.65
N PHE A 36 5.40 9.16 -7.61
CA PHE A 36 4.86 9.06 -6.26
C PHE A 36 3.78 10.14 -6.12
N GLY A 37 2.52 9.76 -6.23
CA GLY A 37 1.37 10.61 -5.89
C GLY A 37 1.28 10.82 -4.38
N LYS A 38 2.33 11.44 -3.80
CA LYS A 38 2.44 11.71 -2.35
C LYS A 38 1.32 12.62 -1.87
N ASP A 39 0.85 13.49 -2.75
CA ASP A 39 -0.23 14.44 -2.48
C ASP A 39 -1.62 13.91 -2.88
N PHE A 40 -1.70 12.71 -3.47
CA PHE A 40 -2.98 12.14 -3.90
C PHE A 40 -3.93 11.93 -2.71
N PHE A 41 -3.40 11.41 -1.60
CA PHE A 41 -4.08 11.35 -0.31
C PHE A 41 -3.60 12.52 0.55
N GLY A 42 -4.07 13.72 0.21
CA GLY A 42 -3.67 14.97 0.85
C GLY A 42 -4.13 15.09 2.30
N GLY A 43 -3.63 16.13 2.99
CA GLY A 43 -4.09 16.47 4.34
C GLY A 43 -5.54 16.97 4.36
N ILE A 44 -6.14 17.02 5.56
CA ILE A 44 -7.53 17.47 5.77
C ILE A 44 -7.78 18.86 5.17
N ASP A 45 -6.75 19.72 5.18
CA ASP A 45 -6.82 21.10 4.69
C ASP A 45 -6.66 21.25 3.17
N SER A 46 -6.42 20.16 2.42
CA SER A 46 -6.30 20.21 0.96
C SER A 46 -7.66 20.12 0.28
N GLU A 47 -7.92 21.01 -0.67
CA GLU A 47 -8.99 20.80 -1.66
C GLU A 47 -8.69 19.48 -2.41
N ASN A 48 -9.69 18.60 -2.53
CA ASN A 48 -9.58 17.29 -3.18
C ASN A 48 -8.54 16.32 -2.58
N ASN A 49 -8.51 16.22 -1.25
CA ASN A 49 -7.57 15.36 -0.51
C ASN A 49 -7.78 13.84 -0.64
N ASN A 50 -8.85 13.37 -1.30
CA ASN A 50 -9.21 11.96 -1.47
C ASN A 50 -9.23 11.13 -0.17
N LEU A 51 -9.42 11.76 0.99
CA LEU A 51 -9.45 11.06 2.28
C LEU A 51 -10.66 10.13 2.41
N ASP A 52 -11.74 10.42 1.69
CA ASP A 52 -12.91 9.54 1.59
C ASP A 52 -12.57 8.19 0.93
N LEU A 53 -11.74 8.19 -0.12
CA LEU A 53 -11.24 6.96 -0.74
C LEU A 53 -10.33 6.17 0.20
N LEU A 54 -9.41 6.87 0.89
CA LEU A 54 -8.54 6.24 1.87
C LEU A 54 -9.32 5.62 3.03
N GLN A 55 -10.36 6.31 3.50
CA GLN A 55 -11.28 5.81 4.52
C GLN A 55 -12.03 4.56 4.02
N GLN A 56 -12.54 4.58 2.78
CA GLN A 56 -13.21 3.42 2.20
C GLN A 56 -12.27 2.21 2.09
N LEU A 57 -11.04 2.40 1.59
CA LEU A 57 -10.04 1.32 1.51
C LEU A 57 -9.72 0.72 2.89
N HIS A 58 -9.59 1.57 3.91
CA HIS A 58 -9.36 1.12 5.28
C HIS A 58 -10.57 0.33 5.84
N GLN A 59 -11.78 0.79 5.56
CA GLN A 59 -13.03 0.15 5.98
C GLN A 59 -13.31 -1.17 5.25
N ASP A 60 -12.88 -1.32 4.01
CA ASP A 60 -12.97 -2.58 3.27
C ASP A 60 -11.96 -3.60 3.82
N LEU A 61 -10.71 -3.16 4.06
CA LEU A 61 -9.62 -4.03 4.46
C LEU A 61 -9.74 -4.55 5.89
N TRP A 62 -9.83 -3.63 6.85
CA TRP A 62 -9.55 -3.96 8.25
C TRP A 62 -10.54 -4.97 8.86
N PRO A 63 -11.86 -4.83 8.66
CA PRO A 63 -12.83 -5.83 9.13
C PRO A 63 -12.56 -7.24 8.58
N GLY A 64 -11.96 -7.35 7.39
CA GLY A 64 -11.61 -8.63 6.78
C GLY A 64 -10.46 -9.39 7.43
N ILE A 65 -9.66 -8.71 8.28
CA ILE A 65 -8.50 -9.31 8.96
C ILE A 65 -8.49 -9.13 10.47
N ALA A 66 -9.33 -8.26 11.03
CA ALA A 66 -9.34 -7.90 12.45
C ALA A 66 -9.45 -9.11 13.39
N ASP A 67 -10.23 -10.13 13.03
CA ASP A 67 -10.40 -11.35 13.83
C ASP A 67 -9.29 -12.40 13.59
N ILE A 68 -8.46 -12.18 12.57
CA ILE A 68 -7.38 -13.10 12.15
C ILE A 68 -6.04 -12.66 12.78
N VAL A 69 -5.85 -11.35 12.96
CA VAL A 69 -4.62 -10.78 13.52
C VAL A 69 -4.84 -10.28 14.95
N ASN A 70 -3.87 -10.53 15.84
CA ASN A 70 -3.88 -10.01 17.20
C ASN A 70 -3.33 -8.57 17.27
N LEU A 71 -3.91 -7.68 16.47
CA LEU A 71 -3.52 -6.27 16.38
C LEU A 71 -4.72 -5.38 16.65
N LYS A 72 -4.49 -4.23 17.30
CA LYS A 72 -5.50 -3.18 17.41
C LYS A 72 -5.77 -2.60 16.02
N VAL A 73 -6.96 -2.01 15.82
CA VAL A 73 -7.29 -1.24 14.61
C VAL A 73 -6.18 -0.20 14.36
N PRO A 74 -5.43 -0.29 13.25
CA PRO A 74 -4.33 0.61 12.98
C PRO A 74 -4.88 1.95 12.51
N VAL A 75 -4.18 3.02 12.83
CA VAL A 75 -4.37 4.32 12.18
C VAL A 75 -3.49 4.36 10.92
N VAL A 76 -3.92 5.09 9.90
CA VAL A 76 -3.10 5.33 8.72
C VAL A 76 -2.06 6.41 9.06
N ASP A 77 -0.78 6.02 9.11
CA ASP A 77 0.36 6.95 9.31
C ASP A 77 0.59 7.81 8.04
N HIS A 78 0.61 7.16 6.88
CA HIS A 78 0.69 7.80 5.57
C HIS A 78 0.13 6.87 4.49
N ALA A 79 -0.30 7.43 3.36
CA ALA A 79 -0.74 6.70 2.18
C ALA A 79 -0.20 7.39 0.92
N VAL A 80 0.20 6.60 -0.07
CA VAL A 80 0.79 7.11 -1.32
C VAL A 80 0.22 6.33 -2.48
N LEU A 81 -0.18 7.05 -3.53
CA LEU A 81 -0.49 6.44 -4.83
C LEU A 81 0.82 6.23 -5.60
N LEU A 82 1.10 4.99 -6.01
CA LEU A 82 2.31 4.64 -6.75
C LEU A 82 1.97 4.32 -8.19
N ILE A 83 2.53 5.08 -9.14
CA ILE A 83 2.34 4.85 -10.57
C ILE A 83 3.72 4.71 -11.22
N LYS A 84 3.96 3.56 -11.86
CA LYS A 84 5.16 3.35 -12.66
C LYS A 84 4.84 3.65 -14.12
N GLY A 85 5.55 4.63 -14.69
CA GLY A 85 5.48 4.89 -16.12
C GLY A 85 6.06 3.74 -16.94
N SER A 86 5.76 3.73 -18.24
CA SER A 86 6.26 2.71 -19.16
C SER A 86 7.79 2.74 -19.23
N GLY A 87 8.44 1.59 -19.05
CA GLY A 87 9.90 1.49 -19.02
C GLY A 87 10.57 2.05 -17.75
N ALA A 88 9.79 2.40 -16.72
CA ALA A 88 10.35 2.86 -15.46
C ALA A 88 11.23 1.79 -14.79
N ALA A 89 12.34 2.24 -14.20
CA ALA A 89 13.28 1.37 -13.52
C ALA A 89 12.61 0.63 -12.34
N GLY A 90 13.06 -0.60 -12.09
CA GLY A 90 12.65 -1.35 -10.91
C GLY A 90 13.11 -0.64 -9.63
N THR A 91 12.28 -0.70 -8.60
CA THR A 91 12.66 -0.29 -7.25
C THR A 91 13.71 -1.26 -6.71
N ALA A 92 14.85 -0.75 -6.25
CA ALA A 92 15.90 -1.57 -5.66
C ALA A 92 15.41 -2.34 -4.43
N LEU A 93 16.01 -3.50 -4.15
CA LEU A 93 15.72 -4.28 -2.95
C LEU A 93 16.00 -3.45 -1.69
N HIS A 94 15.02 -3.37 -0.79
CA HIS A 94 15.12 -2.65 0.47
C HIS A 94 14.15 -3.22 1.51
N GLN A 95 14.29 -2.74 2.74
CA GLN A 95 13.30 -2.93 3.80
C GLN A 95 12.84 -1.56 4.30
N ASP A 96 11.53 -1.33 4.34
CA ASP A 96 10.95 -0.05 4.80
C ASP A 96 11.39 0.31 6.22
N ARG A 97 11.64 -0.70 7.05
CA ARG A 97 12.09 -0.55 8.44
C ARG A 97 13.32 0.36 8.58
N ALA A 98 14.24 0.31 7.62
CA ALA A 98 15.46 1.13 7.65
C ALA A 98 15.16 2.63 7.69
N TYR A 99 14.04 3.06 7.12
CA TYR A 99 13.61 4.46 7.13
C TYR A 99 12.86 4.86 8.39
N TRP A 100 12.44 3.90 9.22
CA TRP A 100 11.55 4.14 10.36
C TRP A 100 12.19 3.84 11.71
N VAL A 101 13.45 3.42 11.75
CA VAL A 101 14.14 2.99 12.98
C VAL A 101 14.07 4.03 14.11
N ASP A 102 14.26 5.30 13.76
CA ASP A 102 14.25 6.39 14.73
C ASP A 102 12.84 6.79 15.18
N ARG A 103 11.84 6.71 14.27
CA ARG A 103 10.45 7.11 14.57
C ARG A 103 9.60 6.00 15.21
N ASP A 104 9.98 4.75 14.99
CA ASP A 104 9.29 3.55 15.45
C ASP A 104 10.28 2.56 16.10
N PRO A 105 10.89 2.87 17.26
CA PRO A 105 11.97 2.06 17.83
C PRO A 105 11.54 0.62 18.14
N LYS A 106 10.27 0.45 18.54
CA LYS A 106 9.59 -0.85 18.62
C LYS A 106 8.76 -1.00 17.36
N PRO A 107 8.97 -2.03 16.50
CA PRO A 107 8.24 -2.18 15.25
C PRO A 107 6.72 -2.23 15.46
N THR A 108 6.03 -1.18 15.04
CA THR A 108 4.56 -1.10 15.04
C THR A 108 3.99 -0.65 13.69
N ILE A 109 4.82 -0.08 12.82
CA ILE A 109 4.42 0.37 11.48
C ILE A 109 4.60 -0.76 10.47
N PHE A 110 3.55 -1.07 9.72
CA PHE A 110 3.59 -2.01 8.59
C PHE A 110 2.92 -1.38 7.36
N SER A 111 3.37 -1.80 6.18
CA SER A 111 2.83 -1.35 4.90
C SER A 111 1.68 -2.28 4.46
N VAL A 112 0.61 -1.69 3.91
CA VAL A 112 -0.39 -2.40 3.13
C VAL A 112 -0.23 -1.97 1.68
N TRP A 113 0.00 -2.94 0.79
CA TRP A 113 0.13 -2.69 -0.64
C TRP A 113 -1.11 -3.23 -1.36
N ILE A 114 -1.85 -2.36 -2.05
CA ILE A 114 -3.09 -2.69 -2.75
C ILE A 114 -2.85 -2.54 -4.26
N ALA A 115 -3.07 -3.61 -5.02
CA ALA A 115 -3.07 -3.56 -6.47
C ALA A 115 -4.34 -2.87 -6.96
N LEU A 116 -4.19 -1.82 -7.75
CA LEU A 116 -5.30 -1.16 -8.46
C LEU A 116 -5.57 -1.77 -9.84
N GLU A 117 -4.64 -2.57 -10.33
CA GLU A 117 -4.78 -3.38 -11.54
C GLU A 117 -4.08 -4.73 -11.35
N ASP A 118 -4.32 -5.65 -12.27
CA ASP A 118 -3.58 -6.91 -12.33
C ASP A 118 -2.09 -6.64 -12.58
N LEU A 119 -1.27 -7.01 -11.60
CA LEU A 119 0.18 -6.93 -11.68
C LEU A 119 0.77 -8.20 -12.29
N THR A 120 1.57 -8.01 -13.32
CA THR A 120 2.51 -9.01 -13.84
C THR A 120 3.95 -8.58 -13.57
N GLU A 121 4.91 -9.47 -13.84
CA GLU A 121 6.34 -9.13 -13.74
C GLU A 121 6.69 -7.97 -14.68
N GLU A 122 6.16 -7.97 -15.90
CA GLU A 122 6.38 -6.96 -16.92
C GLU A 122 5.79 -5.59 -16.53
N LYS A 123 4.73 -5.58 -15.73
CA LYS A 123 4.14 -4.36 -15.16
C LYS A 123 4.86 -3.88 -13.89
N GLY A 124 5.96 -4.53 -13.50
CA GLY A 124 6.75 -4.15 -12.34
C GLY A 124 6.09 -4.51 -11.02
N GLY A 125 5.42 -5.67 -10.98
CA GLY A 125 4.80 -6.23 -9.79
C GLY A 125 5.78 -6.40 -8.63
N LEU A 126 5.23 -6.43 -7.41
CA LEU A 126 6.03 -6.50 -6.19
C LEU A 126 6.75 -7.84 -6.08
N VAL A 127 8.08 -7.79 -5.90
CA VAL A 127 8.91 -8.96 -5.61
C VAL A 127 9.23 -8.97 -4.13
N LEU A 128 8.79 -10.02 -3.43
CA LEU A 128 9.01 -10.22 -1.99
C LEU A 128 9.82 -11.49 -1.76
N SER A 129 10.70 -11.48 -0.76
CA SER A 129 11.48 -12.67 -0.38
C SER A 129 10.55 -13.76 0.17
N PRO A 130 10.50 -14.96 -0.43
CA PRO A 130 9.66 -16.07 0.05
C PRO A 130 9.99 -16.51 1.47
N ASP A 131 11.25 -16.38 1.89
CA ASP A 131 11.71 -16.72 3.24
C ASP A 131 11.05 -15.87 4.34
N ASN A 132 10.43 -14.76 3.95
CA ASN A 132 9.73 -13.85 4.84
C ASN A 132 8.20 -13.98 4.75
N GLU A 133 7.67 -14.91 3.96
CA GLU A 133 6.23 -15.12 3.84
C GLU A 133 5.66 -15.79 5.10
N VAL A 134 4.55 -15.26 5.60
CA VAL A 134 3.80 -15.83 6.72
C VAL A 134 2.32 -15.95 6.36
N THR A 135 1.61 -16.80 7.10
CA THR A 135 0.14 -16.80 7.07
C THR A 135 -0.40 -15.47 7.59
N VAL A 136 -1.65 -15.14 7.26
CA VAL A 136 -2.31 -13.93 7.77
C VAL A 136 -2.29 -13.88 9.29
N SER A 137 -2.54 -15.02 9.96
CA SER A 137 -2.47 -15.12 11.42
C SER A 137 -1.07 -14.86 11.97
N GLY A 138 -0.02 -15.26 11.24
CA GLY A 138 1.37 -15.03 11.60
C GLY A 138 1.75 -13.55 11.66
N MET A 139 0.99 -12.65 11.02
CA MET A 139 1.17 -11.20 11.16
C MET A 139 1.01 -10.71 12.61
N SER A 140 0.36 -11.49 13.48
CA SER A 140 0.24 -11.20 14.92
C SER A 140 1.58 -11.08 15.63
N ASP A 141 2.63 -11.73 15.09
CA ASP A 141 3.97 -11.73 15.69
C ASP A 141 4.83 -10.54 15.21
N PHE A 142 4.30 -9.65 14.37
CA PHE A 142 5.05 -8.54 13.77
C PHE A 142 5.82 -7.67 14.76
N ASN A 143 5.22 -7.38 15.92
CA ASN A 143 5.79 -6.46 16.91
C ASN A 143 6.58 -7.17 18.03
N THR A 144 6.76 -8.49 17.94
CA THR A 144 7.42 -9.29 18.97
C THR A 144 8.90 -9.54 18.66
N GLY A 145 9.36 -9.18 17.46
CA GLY A 145 10.76 -9.31 17.05
C GLY A 145 11.18 -10.75 16.77
N ALA A 146 10.23 -11.62 16.43
CA ALA A 146 10.47 -12.99 15.97
C ALA A 146 11.18 -13.03 14.61
#